data_AF-A0A9D2PZZ8-F1
#
_entry.id   AF-A0A9D2PZZ8-F1
#
_cell.length_a   1.000
_cell.length_b   1.000
_cell.length_c   1.000
_cell.angle_alpha   90.00
_cell.angle_beta   90.00
_cell.angle_gamma   90.00
#
_symmetry.space_group_name_H-M   'P 1'
#
loop_
_entity.id
_entity.type
_entity.pdbx_description
1 polymer ?
#
loop_
_entity_poly.entity_id
_entity_poly.type
_entity_poly.pdbx_seq_one_letter_code
_entity_poly.pdbx_strand_id
1 'polypeptide(L)' 'MTPAEVASMFHVDPKTVTRWAQAGKLTYMRTLGGHRRYRRGEVVELLRESSKDV' A
#
# COMPACT_ATOMS: atom_id res chain seq x y z
N MET A 1 5.86 0.36 6.38
CA MET A 1 5.41 1.61 5.76
C MET A 1 4.01 1.96 6.26
N THR A 2 3.72 3.25 6.43
CA THR A 2 2.41 3.78 6.80
C THR A 2 1.49 3.89 5.57
N PRO A 3 0.16 4.00 5.74
CA PRO A 3 -0.74 4.25 4.61
C PRO A 3 -0.39 5.53 3.85
N ALA A 4 0.04 6.58 4.54
CA ALA A 4 0.41 7.85 3.92
C ALA A 4 1.67 7.72 3.05
N GLU A 5 2.71 7.04 3.53
CA GLU A 5 3.93 6.80 2.73
C GLU A 5 3.62 6.04 1.44
N VAL A 6 2.82 4.97 1.52
CA VAL A 6 2.43 4.19 0.35
C VAL A 6 1.60 5.04 -0.61
N ALA A 7 0.65 5.82 -0.08
CA ALA A 7 -0.21 6.69 -0.87
C ALA A 7 0.60 7.74 -1.67
N SER A 8 1.61 8.35 -1.03
CA SER A 8 2.52 9.28 -1.70
C SER A 8 3.29 8.64 -2.84
N MET A 9 3.74 7.38 -2.70
CA MET A 9 4.48 6.70 -3.78
C MET A 9 3.60 6.40 -4.99
N PHE A 10 2.34 6.01 -4.76
CA PHE A 10 1.37 5.71 -5.82
C PHE A 10 0.61 6.94 -6.32
N HIS A 11 0.86 8.14 -5.76
CA HIS A 11 0.11 9.36 -6.05
C HIS A 11 -1.42 9.19 -5.88
N VAL A 12 -1.83 8.50 -4.82
CA VAL A 12 -3.24 8.26 -4.47
C VAL A 12 -3.55 8.77 -3.07
N ASP A 13 -4.83 8.75 -2.68
CA ASP A 13 -5.25 9.01 -1.30
C ASP A 13 -4.98 7.79 -0.36
N PRO A 14 -4.60 7.99 0.93
CA PRO A 14 -4.41 6.90 1.89
C PRO A 14 -5.61 5.97 2.09
N LYS A 15 -6.84 6.46 1.89
CA LYS A 15 -8.07 5.65 1.92
C LYS A 15 -8.11 4.68 0.73
N THR A 16 -7.53 5.03 -0.41
CA THR A 16 -7.39 4.13 -1.57
C THR A 16 -6.45 2.97 -1.23
N VAL A 17 -5.31 3.24 -0.61
CA VAL A 17 -4.39 2.19 -0.12
C VAL A 17 -5.09 1.27 0.90
N THR A 18 -5.91 1.85 1.77
CA THR A 18 -6.73 1.08 2.72
C THR A 18 -7.74 0.17 2.00
N ARG A 19 -8.36 0.64 0.92
CA ARG A 19 -9.29 -0.17 0.10
C ARG A 19 -8.57 -1.30 -0.63
N TRP A 20 -7.38 -1.07 -1.17
CA TRP A 20 -6.56 -2.14 -1.78
C TRP A 20 -6.25 -3.25 -0.78
N ALA A 21 -5.88 -2.87 0.44
CA ALA A 21 -5.62 -3.81 1.52
C ALA A 21 -6.87 -4.62 1.92
N GLN A 22 -8.06 -3.98 1.94
CA GLN A 22 -9.33 -4.67 2.20
C GLN A 22 -9.73 -5.60 1.04
N ALA A 23 -9.41 -5.22 -0.20
CA ALA A 23 -9.66 -6.02 -1.39
C ALA A 23 -8.62 -7.13 -1.61
N GLY A 24 -7.66 -7.32 -0.70
CA GLY A 24 -6.62 -8.35 -0.81
C GLY A 24 -5.53 -8.04 -1.83
N LYS A 25 -5.47 -6.82 -2.38
CA LYS A 25 -4.48 -6.41 -3.39
C LYS A 25 -3.12 -6.00 -2.80
N LEU A 26 -3.07 -5.79 -1.48
CA LEU A 26 -1.86 -5.41 -0.77
C LEU A 26 -1.89 -6.00 0.65
N THR A 27 -0.88 -6.78 0.99
CA THR A 27 -0.76 -7.41 2.30
C THR A 27 -0.50 -6.35 3.36
N TYR A 28 -1.13 -6.50 4.53
CA TYR A 28 -0.96 -5.57 5.63
C TYR A 28 -0.84 -6.29 6.97
N MET A 29 -0.11 -5.66 7.89
CA MET A 29 -0.12 -5.97 9.31
C MET A 29 -0.83 -4.85 10.06
N ARG A 30 -1.34 -5.14 11.25
CA ARG A 30 -1.89 -4.11 12.15
C ARG A 30 -0.96 -3.90 13.33
N THR A 31 -0.80 -2.63 13.70
CA THR A 31 -0.23 -2.28 15.01
C THR A 31 -1.26 -2.59 16.11
N LEU A 32 -0.81 -2.58 17.38
CA LEU A 32 -1.70 -2.77 18.53
C LEU A 32 -2.85 -1.74 18.57
N GLY A 33 -2.63 -0.52 18.06
CA GLY A 33 -3.66 0.52 17.92
C GLY A 33 -4.53 0.40 16.65
N GLY A 34 -4.42 -0.69 15.89
CA GLY A 34 -5.27 -0.96 14.71
C GLY A 34 -4.83 -0.28 13.41
N HIS A 35 -3.81 0.60 13.44
CA HIS A 35 -3.26 1.21 12.22
C HIS A 35 -2.58 0.16 11.34
N ARG A 36 -2.81 0.25 10.03
CA ARG A 36 -2.19 -0.64 9.03
C ARG A 36 -0.72 -0.29 8.79
N ARG A 37 0.07 -1.32 8.50
CA ARG A 37 1.46 -1.25 8.09
C ARG A 37 1.70 -2.19 6.92
N TYR A 38 2.52 -1.72 5.97
CA TYR A 38 2.80 -2.42 4.71
C TYR A 38 4.29 -2.76 4.62
N ARG A 39 4.60 -3.90 4.00
CA ARG A 39 5.99 -4.28 3.71
C ARG A 39 6.51 -3.43 2.55
N ARG A 40 7.71 -2.86 2.71
CA ARG A 40 8.32 -2.02 1.68
C ARG A 40 8.60 -2.78 0.39
N GLY A 41 9.07 -4.02 0.48
CA GLY A 41 9.40 -4.85 -0.70
C GLY A 41 8.21 -5.02 -1.65
N GLU A 42 7.08 -5.51 -1.11
CA GLU A 42 5.82 -5.70 -1.85
C GLU A 42 5.30 -4.39 -2.48
N VAL A 43 5.34 -3.28 -1.74
CA VAL A 43 4.95 -1.95 -2.25
C VAL A 43 5.81 -1.53 -3.44
N VAL A 44 7.13 -1.74 -3.35
CA VAL A 44 8.07 -1.41 -4.42
C VAL A 44 7.91 -2.34 -5.62
N GLU A 45 7.63 -3.62 -5.42
CA GLU A 45 7.29 -4.57 -6.49
C GLU A 45 6.04 -4.14 -7.25
N LEU A 46 4.96 -3.82 -6.53
CA LEU A 46 3.72 -3.34 -7.14
C LEU A 46 3.90 -2.05 -7.94
N LEU A 47 4.73 -1.10 -7.47
CA LEU A 47 5.06 0.12 -8.23
C LEU A 47 5.80 -0.19 -9.55
N ARG A 48 6.69 -1.18 -9.51
CA ARG A 48 7.43 -1.62 -10.70
C ARG A 48 6.50 -2.33 -11.68
N GLU A 49 5.57 -3.14 -11.20
CA GLU A 49 4.55 -3.79 -12.03
C GLU A 49 3.62 -2.77 -12.67
N SER A 50 3.07 -1.82 -11.91
CA SER A 50 2.17 -0.79 -12.47
C SER A 50 2.82 0.10 -13.53
N SER A 51 4.15 0.23 -13.50
CA SER A 51 4.90 1.01 -14.49
C SER A 51 5.15 0.25 -15.79
N LYS A 52 5.01 -1.09 -15.80
CA LYS A 52 5.20 -1.92 -17.00
C LYS A 52 3.97 -1.96 -17.90
N ASP A 53 2.81 -1.56 -17.38
CA ASP A 53 1.52 -1.58 -18.08
C ASP A 53 1.23 -0.26 -18.85
N VAL A 54 2.25 0.56 -19.09
CA VAL A 54 2.18 1.83 -19.87
C VAL A 54 2.96 1.72 -21.17
#